data_AF-A0A2T0R8X3-F1
#
_entry.id   AF-A0A2T0R8X3-F1
#
_cell.length_a   1.000
_cell.length_b   1.000
_cell.length_c   1.000
_cell.angle_alpha   90.00
_cell.angle_beta   90.00
_cell.angle_gamma   90.00
#
_symmetry.space_group_name_H-M   'P 1'
#
loop_
_entity.id
_entity.type
_entity.pdbx_description
1 polymer ?
#
loop_
_entity_poly.entity_id
_entity_poly.type
_entity_poly.pdbx_seq_one_letter_code
_entity_poly.pdbx_strand_id
1 'polypeptide(L)'
;MSDSTRRRVTTALRSLGSTADGVADTLEAGGWRGLRHDAGACPVSLYLTAVVAGTRGAAVGSDQATVHPLDGPDAEVDLPLAVADFVVAFDRGAYPDLVVTDCDANGDPIDDGDR
;
A
#
# COMPACT_ATOMS: atom_id res chain seq x y z
N MET A 1 -9.53 -0.03 -22.41
CA MET A 1 -9.66 1.07 -21.43
C MET A 1 -8.57 1.05 -20.33
N SER A 2 -7.66 0.07 -20.34
CA SER A 2 -6.63 -0.15 -19.30
C SER A 2 -5.55 0.93 -19.19
N ASP A 3 -5.26 1.68 -20.26
CA ASP A 3 -4.22 2.72 -20.24
C ASP A 3 -4.54 3.88 -19.28
N SER A 4 -5.83 4.21 -19.14
CA SER A 4 -6.27 5.28 -18.25
C SER A 4 -6.08 4.93 -16.77
N THR A 5 -6.39 3.70 -16.37
CA THR A 5 -6.14 3.19 -15.02
C THR A 5 -4.64 3.13 -14.74
N ARG A 6 -3.84 2.57 -15.66
CA ARG A 6 -2.37 2.48 -15.50
C ARG A 6 -1.73 3.85 -15.23
N ARG A 7 -2.15 4.88 -15.97
CA ARG A 7 -1.69 6.27 -15.76
C ARG A 7 -2.11 6.85 -14.42
N ARG A 8 -3.35 6.60 -13.97
CA ARG A 8 -3.84 7.05 -12.66
C ARG A 8 -3.05 6.42 -11.53
N VAL A 9 -2.83 5.11 -11.59
CA VAL A 9 -2.01 4.36 -10.61
C VAL A 9 -0.59 4.91 -10.57
N THR A 10 0.05 5.07 -11.74
CA THR A 10 1.42 5.63 -11.83
C THR A 10 1.50 7.02 -11.21
N THR A 11 0.49 7.86 -11.42
CA THR A 11 0.43 9.22 -10.87
C THR A 11 0.26 9.20 -9.36
N ALA A 12 -0.64 8.36 -8.85
CA ALA A 12 -0.87 8.18 -7.42
C ALA A 12 0.41 7.70 -6.71
N LEU A 13 1.07 6.66 -7.23
CA LEU A 13 2.32 6.14 -6.67
C LEU A 13 3.43 7.20 -6.60
N ARG A 14 3.57 8.02 -7.64
CA ARG A 14 4.55 9.13 -7.64
C ARG A 14 4.21 10.25 -6.67
N SER A 15 2.95 10.40 -6.29
CA SER A 15 2.52 11.44 -5.35
C SER A 15 2.80 11.08 -3.89
N LEU A 16 3.10 9.81 -3.59
CA LEU A 16 3.46 9.37 -2.24
C LEU A 16 4.81 9.92 -1.79
N GLY A 17 5.76 10.09 -2.71
CA GLY A 17 7.08 10.61 -2.37
C GLY A 17 8.18 10.12 -3.30
N SER A 18 9.36 10.73 -3.15
CA SER A 18 10.57 10.38 -3.90
C SER A 18 11.60 9.61 -3.07
N THR A 19 11.30 9.33 -1.79
CA THR A 19 12.11 8.50 -0.87
C THR A 19 11.19 7.59 -0.06
N ALA A 20 11.72 6.50 0.50
CA ALA A 20 10.94 5.57 1.32
C ALA A 20 10.31 6.28 2.54
N ASP A 21 11.08 7.14 3.22
CA ASP A 21 10.57 7.92 4.36
C ASP A 21 9.51 8.93 3.93
N GLY A 22 9.67 9.58 2.78
CA GLY A 22 8.63 10.50 2.27
C GLY A 22 7.34 9.79 1.89
N VAL A 23 7.44 8.55 1.40
CA VAL A 23 6.28 7.66 1.21
C VAL A 23 5.62 7.35 2.56
N ALA A 24 6.41 6.99 3.57
CA ALA A 24 5.92 6.71 4.91
C ALA A 24 5.19 7.93 5.52
N ASP A 25 5.81 9.11 5.47
CA ASP A 25 5.22 10.37 5.97
C ASP A 25 3.86 10.65 5.31
N THR A 26 3.76 10.47 3.99
CA THR A 26 2.52 10.72 3.24
C THR A 26 1.43 9.71 3.61
N LEU A 27 1.79 8.44 3.77
CA LEU A 27 0.86 7.39 4.18
C LEU A 27 0.37 7.63 5.61
N GLU A 28 1.27 7.98 6.52
CA GLU A 28 0.95 8.28 7.92
C GLU A 28 0.04 9.50 8.04
N ALA A 29 0.38 10.60 7.36
CA ALA A 29 -0.44 11.81 7.32
C ALA A 29 -1.82 11.55 6.71
N GLY A 30 -1.93 10.59 5.79
CA GLY A 30 -3.18 10.12 5.19
C GLY A 30 -3.95 9.10 6.04
N GLY A 31 -3.38 8.60 7.15
CA GLY A 31 -3.98 7.57 7.99
C GLY A 31 -3.97 6.17 7.37
N TRP A 32 -3.15 5.92 6.34
CA TRP A 32 -3.06 4.64 5.65
C TRP A 32 -2.13 3.70 6.42
N ARG A 33 -2.71 2.88 7.29
CA ARG A 33 -2.01 1.83 8.05
C ARG A 33 -2.38 0.45 7.53
N GLY A 34 -1.45 -0.48 7.56
CA GLY A 34 -1.62 -1.80 6.95
C GLY A 34 -0.88 -2.93 7.66
N LEU A 35 -0.88 -4.10 7.04
CA LEU A 35 -0.22 -5.31 7.56
C LEU A 35 1.06 -5.60 6.78
N ARG A 36 2.13 -5.98 7.50
CA ARG A 36 3.38 -6.42 6.89
C ARG A 36 3.17 -7.74 6.14
N HIS A 37 3.88 -7.92 5.03
CA HIS A 37 3.84 -9.11 4.18
C HIS A 37 2.46 -9.48 3.60
N ASP A 38 1.47 -8.59 3.70
CA ASP A 38 0.17 -8.75 3.07
C ASP A 38 0.05 -7.78 1.90
N ALA A 39 0.10 -8.32 0.68
CA ALA A 39 0.03 -7.51 -0.52
C ALA A 39 -1.29 -6.72 -0.64
N GLY A 40 -2.40 -7.25 -0.14
CA GLY A 40 -3.71 -6.61 -0.19
C GLY A 40 -3.93 -5.60 0.93
N ALA A 41 -3.34 -5.85 2.10
CA ALA A 41 -3.44 -4.99 3.28
C ALA A 41 -2.20 -4.09 3.52
N CYS A 42 -1.23 -4.05 2.60
CA CYS A 42 -0.12 -3.10 2.63
C CYS A 42 -0.65 -1.65 2.63
N PRO A 43 -0.05 -0.71 3.39
CA PRO A 43 -0.44 0.71 3.38
C PRO A 43 -0.58 1.32 1.98
N VAL A 44 0.33 0.99 1.06
CA VAL A 44 0.30 1.46 -0.33
C VAL A 44 -0.91 0.89 -1.09
N SER A 45 -1.26 -0.38 -0.84
CA SER A 45 -2.44 -1.02 -1.44
C SER A 45 -3.74 -0.33 -0.99
N LEU A 46 -3.84 -0.03 0.30
CA LEU A 46 -5.01 0.65 0.88
C LEU A 46 -5.13 2.08 0.34
N TYR A 47 -4.01 2.80 0.26
CA TYR A 47 -3.95 4.10 -0.40
C TYR A 47 -4.44 4.04 -1.85
N LEU A 48 -3.92 3.10 -2.66
CA LEU A 48 -4.31 2.96 -4.07
C LEU A 48 -5.80 2.65 -4.22
N THR A 49 -6.32 1.76 -3.38
CA THR A 49 -7.74 1.39 -3.38
C THR A 49 -8.64 2.60 -3.10
N ALA A 50 -8.18 3.51 -2.23
CA ALA A 50 -8.95 4.69 -1.88
C ALA A 50 -8.85 5.84 -2.90
N VAL A 51 -7.68 6.07 -3.49
CA VAL A 51 -7.46 7.24 -4.37
C VAL A 51 -7.74 6.94 -5.84
N VAL A 52 -7.63 5.68 -6.27
CA VAL A 52 -7.90 5.30 -7.66
C VAL A 52 -9.38 4.97 -7.80
N ALA A 53 -10.16 5.94 -8.27
CA ALA A 53 -11.60 5.75 -8.46
C ALA A 53 -11.93 4.60 -9.43
N GLY A 54 -13.01 3.87 -9.13
CA GLY A 54 -13.52 2.79 -9.97
C GLY A 54 -12.77 1.46 -9.82
N THR A 55 -12.16 1.22 -8.65
CA THR A 55 -11.46 -0.02 -8.33
C THR A 55 -12.16 -0.77 -7.21
N ARG A 56 -12.09 -2.10 -7.24
CA ARG A 56 -12.54 -2.98 -6.15
C ARG A 56 -11.44 -3.34 -5.15
N GLY A 57 -10.19 -3.01 -5.47
CA GLY A 57 -9.04 -3.26 -4.62
C GLY A 57 -7.71 -3.08 -5.36
N ALA A 58 -6.63 -3.16 -4.61
CA ALA A 58 -5.27 -3.21 -5.11
C ALA A 58 -4.49 -4.32 -4.36
N ALA A 59 -3.33 -4.66 -4.91
CA ALA A 59 -2.31 -5.47 -4.27
C ALA A 59 -0.94 -4.89 -4.60
N VAL A 60 -0.03 -4.87 -3.64
CA VAL A 60 1.33 -4.33 -3.79
C VAL A 60 2.34 -5.39 -3.41
N GLY A 61 3.17 -5.77 -4.37
CA GLY A 61 4.35 -6.62 -4.16
C GLY A 61 5.62 -5.78 -3.99
N SER A 62 6.77 -6.44 -4.07
CA SER A 62 8.08 -5.79 -3.90
C SER A 62 8.46 -4.81 -5.01
N ASP A 63 7.97 -5.04 -6.23
CA ASP A 63 8.37 -4.31 -7.44
C ASP A 63 7.19 -3.85 -8.29
N GLN A 64 5.98 -4.37 -8.05
CA GLN A 64 4.78 -4.05 -8.81
C GLN A 64 3.56 -3.79 -7.93
N ALA A 65 2.68 -2.92 -8.43
CA ALA A 65 1.32 -2.77 -7.94
C ALA A 65 0.33 -3.28 -8.97
N THR A 66 -0.64 -4.07 -8.52
CA THR A 66 -1.78 -4.52 -9.31
C THR A 66 -3.03 -3.85 -8.78
N VAL A 67 -3.76 -3.19 -9.66
CA VAL A 67 -5.07 -2.62 -9.34
C VAL A 67 -6.14 -3.40 -10.07
N HIS A 68 -7.23 -3.69 -9.36
CA HIS A 68 -8.40 -4.40 -9.87
C HIS A 68 -9.53 -3.40 -10.14
N PRO A 69 -9.75 -2.98 -11.41
CA PRO A 69 -10.88 -2.14 -11.75
C PRO A 69 -12.22 -2.85 -11.47
N LEU A 70 -13.29 -2.07 -11.31
CA LEU A 70 -14.66 -2.61 -11.32
C LEU A 70 -15.00 -3.21 -12.69
N ASP A 71 -14.52 -2.57 -13.75
CA ASP A 71 -14.78 -2.96 -15.13
C ASP A 71 -13.47 -3.09 -15.92
N GLY A 72 -13.29 -4.23 -16.57
CA GLY A 72 -12.13 -4.52 -17.42
C GLY A 72 -11.02 -5.29 -16.72
N PRO A 73 -9.87 -5.48 -17.40
CA PRO A 73 -8.77 -6.27 -16.88
C PRO A 73 -7.97 -5.51 -15.83
N ASP A 74 -7.25 -6.28 -15.02
CA ASP A 74 -6.32 -5.75 -14.03
C ASP A 74 -5.25 -4.84 -14.68
N ALA A 75 -4.83 -3.84 -13.91
CA ALA A 75 -3.80 -2.91 -14.30
C ALA A 75 -2.57 -3.09 -13.41
N GLU A 76 -1.53 -3.68 -13.98
CA GLU A 76 -0.23 -3.87 -13.34
C GLU A 76 0.70 -2.69 -13.68
N VAL A 77 1.44 -2.19 -12.69
CA VAL A 77 2.35 -1.05 -12.83
C VAL A 77 3.61 -1.30 -12.01
N ASP A 78 4.76 -1.02 -12.59
CA ASP A 78 6.04 -1.05 -11.86
C ASP A 78 6.07 0.05 -10.79
N LEU A 79 6.53 -0.31 -9.60
CA LEU A 79 6.66 0.63 -8.50
C LEU A 79 7.77 1.64 -8.79
N PRO A 80 7.56 2.94 -8.49
CA PRO A 80 8.67 3.87 -8.33
C PRO A 80 9.64 3.34 -7.28
N LEU A 81 10.94 3.55 -7.48
CA LEU A 81 12.00 3.04 -6.59
C LEU A 81 11.73 3.35 -5.11
N ALA A 82 11.31 4.58 -4.81
CA ALA A 82 10.96 5.00 -3.45
C ALA A 82 9.84 4.17 -2.81
N VAL A 83 8.84 3.77 -3.60
CA VAL A 83 7.73 2.94 -3.12
C VAL A 83 8.18 1.49 -2.93
N ALA A 84 8.99 0.95 -3.84
CA ALA A 84 9.57 -0.39 -3.70
C ALA A 84 10.46 -0.48 -2.44
N ASP A 85 11.33 0.52 -2.23
CA ASP A 85 12.19 0.63 -1.04
C ASP A 85 11.35 0.72 0.24
N PHE A 86 10.27 1.52 0.22
CA PHE A 86 9.32 1.59 1.31
C PHE A 86 8.71 0.23 1.63
N VAL A 87 8.17 -0.49 0.63
CA VAL A 87 7.52 -1.80 0.84
C VAL A 87 8.49 -2.79 1.49
N VAL A 88 9.72 -2.87 0.97
CA VAL A 88 10.76 -3.76 1.53
C VAL A 88 11.12 -3.38 2.97
N ALA A 89 11.24 -2.09 3.27
CA ALA A 89 11.58 -1.60 4.60
C ALA A 89 10.42 -1.76 5.60
N PHE A 90 9.17 -1.53 5.16
CA PHE A 90 7.94 -1.74 5.93
C PHE A 90 7.80 -3.19 6.36
N ASP A 91 7.96 -4.11 5.41
CA ASP A 91 7.93 -5.55 5.65
C ASP A 91 9.02 -6.01 6.63
N ARG A 92 10.16 -5.30 6.67
CA ARG A 92 11.23 -5.55 7.66
C ARG A 92 11.02 -4.87 9.01
N GLY A 93 9.91 -4.14 9.18
CA GLY A 93 9.56 -3.48 10.44
C GLY A 93 10.17 -2.09 10.64
N ALA A 94 10.67 -1.43 9.59
CA ALA A 94 11.28 -0.10 9.70
C ALA A 94 10.28 1.03 10.03
N TYR A 95 8.98 0.81 9.76
CA TYR A 95 7.92 1.80 9.95
C TYR A 95 6.82 1.26 10.89
N PRO A 96 7.06 1.19 12.20
CA PRO A 96 6.11 0.63 13.17
C PRO A 96 4.79 1.42 13.25
N ASP A 97 4.81 2.73 13.05
CA ASP A 97 3.62 3.60 13.15
C ASP A 97 2.60 3.40 12.02
N LEU A 98 3.00 2.69 10.96
CA LEU A 98 2.16 2.33 9.81
C LEU A 98 1.57 0.93 9.91
N VAL A 99 1.92 0.17 10.94
CA VAL A 99 1.37 -1.17 11.16
C VAL A 99 0.02 -1.04 11.85
N VAL A 100 -1.00 -1.72 11.33
CA VAL A 100 -2.24 -1.95 12.11
C VAL A 100 -1.88 -2.88 13.24
N THR A 101 -1.93 -2.38 14.47
CA THR A 101 -2.01 -3.23 15.65
C THR A 101 -3.38 -3.89 15.58
N ASP A 102 -3.41 -5.18 15.29
CA ASP A 102 -4.64 -5.95 15.46
C ASP A 102 -4.97 -5.84 16.94
N CYS A 103 -6.12 -5.29 17.28
CA CYS A 103 -6.54 -5.18 18.67
C CYS A 103 -7.54 -6.30 18.91
N ASP A 104 -7.35 -7.08 19.98
CA ASP A 104 -8.36 -8.04 20.39
C ASP A 104 -9.67 -7.31 20.79
N ALA A 105 -10.72 -8.07 21.12
CA ALA A 105 -12.00 -7.49 21.52
C ALA A 105 -11.93 -6.58 22.76
N ASN A 106 -10.82 -6.59 23.49
CA ASN A 106 -10.56 -5.78 24.67
C ASN A 106 -9.74 -4.52 24.35
N GLY A 107 -9.29 -4.34 23.10
CA GLY A 107 -8.46 -3.21 22.68
C GLY A 107 -6.97 -3.45 22.91
N ASP A 108 -6.56 -4.66 23.31
CA ASP A 108 -5.17 -5.00 23.53
C ASP A 108 -4.51 -5.33 22.19
N PRO A 109 -3.30 -4.82 21.90
CA PRO A 109 -2.59 -5.18 20.69
C PRO A 109 -2.28 -6.69 20.72
N ILE A 110 -2.74 -7.41 19.70
CA ILE A 110 -2.35 -8.78 19.40
C ILE A 110 -0.90 -8.69 18.94
N ASP A 111 0.00 -8.98 19.88
CA ASP A 111 1.42 -9.16 19.59
C ASP A 111 1.58 -10.42 18.75
N ASP A 112 2.01 -10.28 17.49
CA ASP A 112 2.34 -11.35 16.53
C ASP A 112 3.57 -12.19 16.99
N GLY A 113 3.80 -12.32 18.29
CA GLY A 113 4.87 -13.11 18.90
C GLY A 113 4.58 -14.61 18.98
N ASP A 114 3.40 -15.08 18.54
CA ASP A 114 2.91 -16.44 18.83
C ASP A 114 2.36 -17.16 17.58
N ARG A 115 3.10 -17.14 16.46
CA ARG A 115 2.82 -17.99 15.28
C ARG A 115 3.89 -19.03 15.01
#